data_AF-A0A1S0TFS0-F1
#
_entry.id   AF-A0A1S0TFS0-F1
#
_cell.length_a   1.000
_cell.length_b   1.000
_cell.length_c   1.000
_cell.angle_alpha   90.00
_cell.angle_beta   90.00
_cell.angle_gamma   90.00
#
_symmetry.space_group_name_H-M   'P 1'
#
loop_
_entity.id
_entity.type
_entity.pdbx_description
1 polymer ?
#
loop_
_entity_poly.entity_id
_entity_poly.type
_entity_poly.pdbx_seq_one_letter_code
_entity_poly.pdbx_strand_id
1 'polypeptide(L)'
;FKCCGVRGYRDWLYSSWGRDTPEKTELGIGYSDIGKVPRSCCNEQGIRDYPTDCGLTFDKLELWTYEPFIYSKGCSEAIHDAANSHLDIAIMVCVIMGTTELLGMFLTMLLCCWLNVEQRRKASL
;
A
#
# COMPACT_ATOMS: atom_id res chain seq x y z
N PHE A 1 -8.26 1.51 -0.03
CA PHE A 1 -7.14 1.13 -0.92
C PHE A 1 -7.71 0.73 -2.27
N LYS A 2 -7.04 1.09 -3.36
CA LYS A 2 -7.40 0.68 -4.73
C LYS A 2 -6.84 -0.74 -4.97
N CYS A 3 -7.56 -1.76 -4.48
CA CYS A 3 -7.09 -3.15 -4.49
C CYS A 3 -8.27 -4.13 -4.67
N CYS A 4 -7.96 -5.37 -5.03
CA CYS A 4 -8.93 -6.46 -5.11
C CYS A 4 -8.31 -7.80 -4.69
N GLY A 5 -9.01 -8.53 -3.82
CA GLY A 5 -8.51 -9.80 -3.28
C GLY A 5 -7.33 -9.64 -2.33
N VAL A 6 -6.79 -10.75 -1.81
CA VAL A 6 -5.66 -10.72 -0.88
C VAL A 6 -4.36 -10.48 -1.65
N ARG A 7 -4.06 -11.35 -2.61
CA ARG A 7 -2.94 -11.26 -3.56
C ARG A 7 -3.36 -10.64 -4.88
N GLY A 8 -4.62 -10.79 -5.27
CA GLY A 8 -5.17 -10.19 -6.47
C GLY A 8 -6.60 -10.64 -6.71
N TYR A 9 -7.21 -10.09 -7.77
CA TYR A 9 -8.63 -10.31 -8.06
C TYR A 9 -9.02 -11.79 -8.28
N ARG A 10 -8.08 -12.64 -8.69
CA ARG A 10 -8.31 -14.09 -8.90
C ARG A 10 -8.60 -14.84 -7.61
N ASP A 11 -8.27 -14.29 -6.44
CA ASP A 11 -8.60 -14.90 -5.15
C ASP A 11 -10.12 -15.09 -4.97
N TRP A 12 -10.92 -14.25 -5.63
CA TRP A 12 -12.38 -14.37 -5.60
C TRP A 12 -12.91 -15.62 -6.31
N LEU A 13 -12.19 -16.16 -7.31
CA LEU A 13 -12.56 -17.39 -8.01
C LEU A 13 -12.58 -18.60 -7.05
N TYR A 14 -11.70 -18.58 -6.06
CA TYR A 14 -11.57 -19.64 -5.05
C TYR A 14 -12.41 -19.39 -3.80
N SER A 15 -12.90 -18.16 -3.62
CA SER A 15 -13.69 -17.77 -2.46
C SER A 15 -15.14 -18.31 -2.54
N SER A 16 -15.89 -18.20 -1.44
CA SER A 16 -17.34 -18.45 -1.47
C SER A 16 -18.09 -17.49 -2.39
N TRP A 17 -17.56 -16.27 -2.59
CA TRP A 17 -18.16 -15.24 -3.43
C TRP A 17 -18.27 -15.68 -4.90
N GLY A 18 -17.25 -16.35 -5.43
CA GLY A 18 -17.26 -16.90 -6.78
C GLY A 18 -18.18 -18.13 -6.92
N ARG A 19 -18.48 -18.81 -5.80
CA ARG A 19 -19.27 -20.05 -5.74
C ARG A 19 -20.77 -19.83 -5.49
N ASP A 20 -21.21 -18.63 -5.11
CA ASP A 20 -22.60 -18.29 -4.78
C ASP A 20 -23.54 -18.14 -6.01
N THR A 21 -23.23 -18.78 -7.14
CA THR A 21 -24.17 -18.84 -8.28
C THR A 21 -25.06 -20.08 -8.16
N PRO A 22 -26.39 -19.93 -7.99
CA PRO A 22 -27.31 -21.05 -7.71
C PRO A 22 -27.48 -22.05 -8.88
N GLU A 23 -26.78 -21.85 -10.00
CA GLU A 23 -26.94 -22.65 -11.23
C GLU A 23 -25.71 -23.48 -11.58
N LYS A 24 -24.59 -23.38 -10.85
CA LYS A 24 -23.35 -24.10 -11.17
C LYS A 24 -22.92 -25.03 -10.04
N THR A 25 -23.81 -25.95 -9.69
CA THR A 25 -23.38 -27.22 -9.06
C THR A 25 -23.00 -28.21 -10.17
N GLU A 26 -22.09 -27.81 -11.06
CA GLU A 26 -21.48 -28.76 -11.99
C GLU A 26 -20.41 -29.52 -11.19
N LEU A 27 -20.77 -30.74 -10.80
CA LEU A 27 -19.91 -31.75 -10.16
C LEU A 27 -18.89 -32.29 -11.18
N GLY A 28 -18.12 -31.39 -11.80
CA GLY A 28 -17.06 -31.68 -12.74
C GLY A 28 -15.75 -31.08 -12.22
N ILE A 29 -14.68 -31.87 -12.25
CA ILE A 29 -13.31 -31.40 -12.04
C ILE A 29 -12.97 -30.48 -13.23
N GLY A 30 -13.42 -29.24 -13.16
CA GLY A 30 -13.42 -28.28 -14.26
C GLY A 30 -13.36 -26.88 -13.71
N TYR A 31 -12.13 -26.43 -13.50
CA TYR A 31 -11.78 -25.10 -13.01
C TYR A 31 -12.33 -24.02 -13.96
N SER A 32 -13.36 -23.29 -13.54
CA SER A 32 -13.92 -22.18 -14.32
C SER A 32 -13.26 -20.86 -13.88
N ASP A 33 -12.43 -20.26 -14.73
CA ASP A 33 -11.87 -18.91 -14.55
C ASP A 33 -12.93 -17.80 -14.70
N ILE A 34 -14.19 -18.18 -14.93
CA ILE A 34 -15.36 -17.30 -14.87
C ILE A 34 -15.75 -17.14 -13.40
N GLY A 35 -15.64 -15.94 -12.85
CA GLY A 35 -16.10 -15.69 -11.50
C GLY A 35 -16.27 -14.22 -11.17
N LYS A 36 -17.10 -13.97 -10.16
CA LYS A 36 -17.54 -12.64 -9.76
C LYS A 36 -16.55 -12.02 -8.78
N VAL A 37 -16.45 -10.70 -8.79
CA VAL A 37 -15.76 -9.93 -7.77
C VAL A 37 -16.74 -8.98 -7.07
N PRO A 38 -16.50 -8.60 -5.82
CA PRO A 38 -17.31 -7.58 -5.18
C PRO A 38 -17.19 -6.25 -5.91
N ARG A 39 -18.24 -5.44 -5.87
CA ARG A 39 -18.25 -4.09 -6.47
C ARG A 39 -17.12 -3.18 -5.96
N SER A 40 -16.64 -3.40 -4.73
CA SER A 40 -15.50 -2.66 -4.16
C SER A 40 -14.18 -2.90 -4.89
N CYS A 41 -14.06 -3.98 -5.67
CA CYS A 41 -12.91 -4.26 -6.52
C CYS A 41 -12.89 -3.43 -7.82
N CYS A 42 -14.01 -2.78 -8.17
CA CYS A 42 -14.12 -2.06 -9.41
C CYS A 42 -13.35 -0.74 -9.37
N ASN A 43 -12.63 -0.46 -10.46
CA ASN A 43 -11.94 0.80 -10.63
C ASN A 43 -12.90 1.86 -11.21
N GLU A 44 -12.39 3.07 -11.38
CA GLU A 44 -13.20 4.19 -11.88
C GLU A 44 -13.78 3.92 -13.27
N GLN A 45 -13.08 3.18 -14.14
CA GLN A 45 -13.59 2.78 -15.45
C GLN A 45 -14.70 1.73 -15.31
N GLY A 46 -14.48 0.71 -14.47
CA GLY A 46 -15.50 -0.32 -14.22
C GLY A 46 -16.79 0.24 -13.63
N ILE A 47 -16.69 1.22 -12.72
CA ILE A 47 -17.87 1.91 -12.18
C ILE A 47 -18.55 2.81 -13.21
N ARG A 48 -17.81 3.39 -14.17
CA ARG A 48 -18.42 4.17 -15.26
C ARG A 48 -19.17 3.30 -16.26
N ASP A 49 -18.54 2.21 -16.69
CA ASP A 49 -19.07 1.35 -17.75
C ASP A 49 -20.12 0.35 -17.23
N TYR A 50 -20.01 -0.04 -15.96
CA TYR A 50 -20.92 -0.96 -15.26
C TYR A 50 -21.42 -0.35 -13.94
N PRO A 51 -22.23 0.72 -13.96
CA PRO A 51 -22.54 1.53 -12.78
C PRO A 51 -23.26 0.77 -11.67
N THR A 52 -24.15 -0.15 -12.01
CA THR A 52 -24.96 -0.93 -11.06
C THR A 52 -24.36 -2.30 -10.77
N ASP A 53 -23.68 -2.91 -11.74
CA ASP A 53 -23.42 -4.36 -11.71
C ASP A 53 -21.93 -4.73 -11.83
N CYS A 54 -21.02 -3.75 -11.75
CA CYS A 54 -19.59 -4.01 -11.88
C CYS A 54 -19.13 -5.14 -10.94
N GLY A 55 -18.43 -6.14 -11.51
CA GLY A 55 -17.94 -7.32 -10.80
C GLY A 55 -18.95 -8.45 -10.62
N LEU A 56 -20.26 -8.14 -10.62
CA LEU A 56 -21.34 -9.12 -10.40
C LEU A 56 -21.81 -9.78 -11.70
N THR A 57 -21.70 -9.08 -12.83
CA THR A 57 -22.08 -9.55 -14.18
C THR A 57 -20.90 -10.08 -15.00
N PHE A 58 -19.73 -10.24 -14.36
CA PHE A 58 -18.53 -10.81 -14.97
C PHE A 58 -18.61 -12.35 -14.93
N ASP A 59 -19.73 -12.90 -15.38
CA ASP A 59 -20.04 -14.34 -15.37
C ASP A 59 -20.19 -14.95 -16.77
N LYS A 60 -19.90 -14.15 -17.81
CA LYS A 60 -19.99 -14.57 -19.22
C LYS A 60 -18.64 -14.89 -19.84
N LEU A 61 -17.57 -14.27 -19.34
CA LEU A 61 -16.20 -14.43 -19.83
C LEU A 61 -15.26 -14.67 -18.65
N GLU A 62 -14.06 -15.16 -18.94
CA GLU A 62 -13.02 -15.35 -17.94
C GLU A 62 -12.62 -14.01 -17.31
N LEU A 63 -12.31 -14.03 -16.01
CA LEU A 63 -12.16 -12.81 -15.21
C LEU A 63 -11.01 -11.90 -15.67
N TRP A 64 -9.98 -12.46 -16.33
CA TRP A 64 -8.87 -11.67 -16.90
C TRP A 64 -9.32 -10.71 -18.01
N THR A 65 -10.40 -11.02 -18.74
CA THR A 65 -10.95 -10.12 -19.77
C THR A 65 -11.51 -8.83 -19.17
N TYR A 66 -11.87 -8.87 -17.89
CA TYR A 66 -12.38 -7.73 -17.13
C TYR A 66 -11.31 -7.05 -16.28
N GLU A 67 -10.04 -7.48 -16.36
CA GLU A 67 -8.92 -6.87 -15.63
C GLU A 67 -8.85 -5.32 -15.78
N PRO A 68 -9.11 -4.72 -16.96
CA PRO A 68 -9.10 -3.27 -17.10
C PRO A 68 -10.17 -2.52 -16.30
N PHE A 69 -11.22 -3.21 -15.83
CA PHE A 69 -12.35 -2.62 -15.09
C PHE A 69 -12.24 -2.82 -13.58
N ILE A 70 -11.24 -3.56 -13.11
CA ILE A 70 -11.03 -3.90 -11.71
C ILE A 70 -9.64 -3.48 -11.25
N TYR A 71 -9.43 -3.44 -9.95
CA TYR A 71 -8.09 -3.26 -9.40
C TYR A 71 -7.32 -4.58 -9.49
N SER A 72 -6.18 -4.58 -10.18
CA SER A 72 -5.32 -5.77 -10.30
C SER A 72 -4.51 -6.04 -9.04
N LYS A 73 -4.17 -4.99 -8.28
CA LYS A 73 -3.34 -5.06 -7.08
C LYS A 73 -4.03 -5.78 -5.93
N GLY A 74 -3.33 -6.69 -5.27
CA GLY A 74 -3.79 -7.35 -4.04
C GLY A 74 -3.87 -6.39 -2.84
N CYS A 75 -4.86 -6.59 -1.98
CA CYS A 75 -5.04 -5.75 -0.79
C CYS A 75 -3.96 -5.97 0.27
N SER A 76 -3.35 -7.15 0.36
CA SER A 76 -2.23 -7.39 1.27
C SER A 76 -1.03 -6.51 0.92
N GLU A 77 -0.65 -6.48 -0.35
CA GLU A 77 0.41 -5.62 -0.87
C GLU A 77 0.07 -4.13 -0.73
N ALA A 78 -1.18 -3.74 -1.03
CA ALA A 78 -1.60 -2.35 -0.89
C ALA A 78 -1.53 -1.85 0.57
N ILE A 79 -1.83 -2.70 1.55
CA ILE A 79 -1.69 -2.39 2.97
C ILE A 79 -0.21 -2.33 3.37
N HIS A 80 0.59 -3.29 2.92
CA HIS A 80 2.03 -3.30 3.18
C HIS A 80 2.71 -2.05 2.65
N ASP A 81 2.40 -1.62 1.43
CA ASP A 81 2.96 -0.40 0.85
C ASP A 81 2.53 0.85 1.60
N ALA A 82 1.25 0.91 2.01
CA ALA A 82 0.77 2.02 2.81
C ALA A 82 1.46 2.09 4.18
N ALA A 83 1.64 0.95 4.83
CA ALA A 83 2.35 0.86 6.11
C ALA A 83 3.83 1.26 5.96
N ASN A 84 4.52 0.72 4.95
CA ASN A 84 5.94 1.01 4.70
C ASN A 84 6.16 2.47 4.32
N SER A 85 5.26 3.10 3.56
CA SER A 85 5.40 4.52 3.21
C SER A 85 5.38 5.43 4.45
N HIS A 86 4.54 5.13 5.44
CA HIS A 86 4.52 5.90 6.69
C HIS A 86 5.75 5.64 7.57
N LEU A 87 6.24 4.39 7.58
CA LEU A 87 7.46 4.03 8.31
C LEU A 87 8.70 4.68 7.70
N ASP A 88 8.81 4.74 6.38
CA ASP A 88 9.93 5.35 5.67
C ASP A 88 10.05 6.85 6.00
N ILE A 89 8.91 7.57 5.99
CA ILE A 89 8.86 8.97 6.41
C ILE A 89 9.31 9.12 7.87
N ALA A 90 8.84 8.26 8.77
CA ALA A 90 9.22 8.32 10.19
C ALA A 90 10.72 8.08 10.40
N ILE A 91 11.30 7.10 9.68
CA ILE A 91 12.75 6.81 9.72
C ILE A 91 13.54 8.03 9.24
N MET A 92 13.14 8.64 8.12
CA MET A 92 13.81 9.82 7.57
C MET A 92 13.81 11.00 8.56
N VAL A 93 12.68 11.26 9.22
CA VAL A 93 12.57 12.31 10.25
C VAL A 93 13.50 12.02 11.43
N CYS A 94 13.54 10.78 11.92
CA CYS A 94 14.43 10.38 13.02
C CYS A 94 15.90 10.58 12.68
N VAL A 95 16.33 10.28 11.45
CA VAL A 95 17.72 10.46 11.01
C VAL A 95 18.10 11.94 10.97
N ILE A 96 17.23 12.81 10.45
CA ILE A 96 17.48 14.26 10.42
C ILE A 96 17.57 14.83 11.84
N MET A 97 16.65 14.41 12.72
CA MET A 97 16.65 14.86 14.11
C MET A 97 17.93 14.43 14.83
N GLY A 98 18.32 13.15 14.73
CA GLY A 98 19.54 12.64 15.36
C GLY A 98 20.81 13.28 14.83
N THR A 99 20.91 13.53 13.51
CA THR A 99 22.07 14.23 12.94
C THR A 99 22.16 15.68 13.38
N THR A 100 21.02 16.37 13.48
CA THR A 100 20.96 17.75 13.98
C THR A 100 21.38 17.84 15.45
N GLU A 101 20.96 16.89 16.28
CA GLU A 101 21.38 16.80 17.68
C GLU A 101 22.89 16.60 17.81
N LEU A 102 23.46 15.66 17.05
CA LEU A 102 24.91 15.40 17.06
C LEU A 102 25.71 16.63 16.62
N LEU A 103 25.26 17.33 15.58
CA LEU A 103 25.87 18.58 15.14
C LEU A 103 25.77 19.67 16.22
N GLY A 104 24.63 19.78 16.90
CA GLY A 104 24.43 20.72 18.00
C GLY A 104 25.39 20.46 19.17
N MET A 105 25.58 19.20 19.57
CA MET A 105 26.54 18.82 20.61
C MET A 105 27.98 19.16 20.20
N PHE A 106 28.37 18.85 18.97
CA PHE A 106 29.70 19.14 18.45
C PHE A 106 30.00 20.64 18.40
N LEU A 107 29.07 21.43 17.89
CA LEU A 107 29.20 22.89 17.82
C LEU A 107 29.28 23.52 19.22
N THR A 108 28.49 23.04 20.17
CA THR A 108 28.52 23.52 21.57
C THR A 108 29.89 23.26 22.21
N MET A 109 30.44 22.05 22.05
CA MET A 109 31.77 21.72 22.57
C MET A 109 32.86 22.60 21.96
N LEU A 110 32.84 22.80 20.64
CA LEU A 110 33.76 23.72 19.99
C LEU A 110 33.61 25.13 20.58
N LEU A 111 32.39 25.67 20.62
CA LEU A 111 32.15 27.04 21.08
C LEU A 111 32.60 27.25 22.54
N CYS A 112 32.35 26.28 23.42
CA CYS A 112 32.86 26.29 24.80
C CYS A 112 34.40 26.29 24.85
N CYS A 113 35.05 25.45 24.04
CA CYS A 113 36.52 25.44 23.95
C CYS A 113 37.07 26.78 23.45
N TRP A 114 36.48 27.35 22.39
CA TRP A 114 36.90 28.63 21.82
C TRP A 114 36.73 29.79 22.83
N LEU A 115 35.59 29.87 23.51
CA LEU A 115 35.34 30.89 24.52
C LEU A 115 36.32 30.79 25.70
N ASN A 116 36.61 29.58 26.18
CA ASN A 116 37.55 29.39 27.29
C ASN A 116 38.98 29.83 26.91
N VAL A 117 39.43 29.54 25.69
CA VAL A 117 40.73 30.00 25.18
C VAL A 117 40.78 31.53 25.11
N GLU A 118 39.72 32.16 24.58
CA GLU A 118 39.64 33.61 24.46
C GLU A 118 39.62 34.30 25.84
N GLN A 119 38.90 33.74 26.81
CA GLN A 119 38.89 34.24 28.18
C GLN A 119 40.28 34.14 28.84
N ARG A 120 40.99 33.02 28.65
CA ARG A 120 42.37 32.87 29.17
C ARG A 120 43.34 33.86 28.54
N ARG A 121 43.24 34.09 27.23
CA ARG A 121 44.08 35.08 26.52
C ARG A 121 43.89 36.48 27.09
N LYS A 122 42.65 36.88 27.35
CA LYS A 122 42.33 38.19 27.95
C LYS A 122 42.83 38.34 29.39
N ALA A 123 42.89 37.25 30.16
CA ALA A 123 43.38 37.29 31.54
C ALA A 123 44.92 37.32 31.65
N SER A 124 45.64 36.94 30.59
CA SER A 124 47.10 36.97 30.52
C SER A 124 47.70 38.27 29.98
N LEU A 125 46.85 39.25 29.62
CA LEU A 125 47.23 40.57 29.12
C LEU A 125 46.90 41.64 30.16
#